data_AF-A0A7C8ZDK6-F1
#
_entry.id   AF-A0A7C8ZDK6-F1
#
_cell.length_a   1.000
_cell.length_b   1.000
_cell.length_c   1.000
_cell.angle_alpha   90.00
_cell.angle_beta   90.00
_cell.angle_gamma   90.00
#
_symmetry.space_group_name_H-M   'P 1'
#
loop_
_entity.id
_entity.type
_entity.pdbx_description
1 polymer ?
#
loop_
_entity_poly.entity_id
_entity_poly.type
_entity_poly.pdbx_seq_one_letter_code
_entity_poly.pdbx_strand_id
1 'polypeptide(L)'
;SLVDVGGGNGATLTMVLSKYPTIKGINFDQPHVVADAPLSHPGLEHVGGDMFVTIPKGDAVFLKWILHCFEDEECIKILKNCYAAVPDDHGKVIICEYLLPNPDEATRDIAGNSVVQFD
;
A
#
# COMPACT_ATOMS: atom_id res chain seq x y z
N SER A 1 -7.42 7.26 8.68
CA SER A 1 -7.64 5.89 8.20
C SER A 1 -6.50 5.48 7.28
N LEU A 2 -6.32 4.18 7.06
CA LEU A 2 -5.27 3.63 6.20
C LEU A 2 -5.91 2.75 5.13
N VAL A 3 -5.52 2.91 3.87
CA VAL A 3 -5.94 2.03 2.77
C VAL A 3 -4.73 1.20 2.34
N ASP A 4 -4.82 -0.12 2.48
CA ASP A 4 -3.80 -1.07 2.02
C ASP A 4 -4.20 -1.55 0.61
N VAL A 5 -3.54 -1.02 -0.41
CA VAL A 5 -3.85 -1.28 -1.83
C VAL A 5 -3.07 -2.49 -2.30
N GLY A 6 -3.78 -3.47 -2.87
CA GLY A 6 -3.24 -4.80 -3.12
C GLY A 6 -2.93 -5.56 -1.82
N GLY A 7 -3.70 -5.28 -0.76
CA GLY A 7 -3.44 -5.84 0.58
C GLY A 7 -3.75 -7.33 0.72
N GLY A 8 -4.21 -7.99 -0.34
CA GLY A 8 -4.44 -9.43 -0.41
C GLY A 8 -5.43 -9.90 0.64
N ASN A 9 -4.99 -10.84 1.47
CA ASN A 9 -5.81 -11.38 2.55
C ASN A 9 -5.95 -10.45 3.78
N GLY A 10 -5.32 -9.26 3.77
CA GLY A 10 -5.41 -8.26 4.83
C GLY A 10 -4.47 -8.50 6.02
N ALA A 11 -3.50 -9.41 5.93
CA ALA A 11 -2.60 -9.73 7.04
C ALA A 11 -1.76 -8.52 7.48
N THR A 12 -1.19 -7.78 6.53
CA THR A 12 -0.36 -6.60 6.84
C THR A 12 -1.18 -5.52 7.53
N LEU A 13 -2.33 -5.14 6.96
CA LEU A 13 -3.21 -4.17 7.59
C LEU A 13 -3.69 -4.62 8.97
N THR A 14 -4.04 -5.90 9.15
CA THR A 14 -4.44 -6.45 10.46
C THR A 14 -3.35 -6.22 11.51
N MET A 15 -2.08 -6.47 11.20
CA MET A 15 -0.97 -6.21 12.12
C MET A 15 -0.87 -4.72 12.50
N VAL A 16 -1.06 -3.82 11.54
CA VAL A 16 -1.06 -2.37 11.79
C VAL A 16 -2.20 -2.00 12.74
N LEU A 17 -3.42 -2.47 12.46
CA LEU A 17 -4.61 -2.16 13.28
C LEU A 17 -4.53 -2.74 14.69
N SER A 18 -3.93 -3.92 14.86
CA SER A 18 -3.68 -4.49 16.19
C SER A 18 -2.70 -3.65 17.01
N LYS A 19 -1.70 -3.02 16.37
CA LYS A 19 -0.73 -2.15 17.03
C LYS A 19 -1.26 -0.73 17.28
N TYR A 20 -2.14 -0.24 16.41
CA TYR A 20 -2.73 1.10 16.45
C TYR A 20 -4.27 1.04 16.40
N PRO A 21 -4.95 0.67 17.51
CA PRO A 21 -6.39 0.37 17.50
C PRO A 21 -7.31 1.55 17.19
N THR A 22 -6.78 2.78 17.23
CA THR A 22 -7.52 4.00 16.86
C THR A 22 -7.63 4.18 15.35
N ILE A 23 -6.76 3.53 14.57
CA ILE A 23 -6.79 3.58 13.12
C ILE A 23 -7.91 2.66 12.61
N LYS A 24 -8.61 3.12 11.56
CA LYS A 24 -9.50 2.30 10.74
C LYS A 24 -8.81 2.01 9.42
N GLY A 25 -8.97 0.80 8.91
CA GLY A 25 -8.28 0.29 7.74
C GLY A 25 -9.23 -0.25 6.67
N ILE A 26 -8.92 0.03 5.41
CA ILE A 26 -9.52 -0.63 4.25
C ILE A 26 -8.46 -1.53 3.62
N ASN A 27 -8.68 -2.85 3.61
CA ASN A 27 -7.94 -3.76 2.76
C ASN A 27 -8.59 -3.75 1.38
N PHE A 28 -7.87 -3.21 0.40
CA PHE A 28 -8.36 -3.03 -0.97
C PHE A 28 -7.60 -3.96 -1.91
N ASP A 29 -8.33 -4.82 -2.61
CA ASP A 29 -7.78 -5.71 -3.63
C ASP A 29 -8.86 -6.02 -4.68
N GLN A 30 -8.55 -6.88 -5.64
CA GLN A 30 -9.53 -7.37 -6.60
C GLN A 30 -10.71 -8.05 -5.89
N PRO A 31 -11.94 -7.95 -6.41
CA PRO A 31 -13.13 -8.49 -5.75
C PRO A 31 -13.00 -9.98 -5.37
N HIS A 32 -12.38 -10.79 -6.21
CA HIS A 32 -12.18 -12.21 -5.94
C HIS A 32 -11.14 -12.46 -4.84
N VAL A 33 -10.12 -11.61 -4.70
CA VAL A 33 -9.09 -11.73 -3.66
C VAL A 33 -9.66 -11.40 -2.29
N VAL A 34 -10.40 -10.29 -2.18
CA VAL A 34 -11.00 -9.90 -0.90
C VAL A 34 -12.16 -10.79 -0.48
N ALA A 35 -12.84 -11.45 -1.43
CA ALA A 35 -13.88 -12.43 -1.12
C ALA A 35 -13.33 -13.66 -0.36
N ASP A 36 -12.07 -14.02 -0.64
CA ASP A 36 -11.37 -15.14 0.00
C ASP A 36 -10.53 -14.70 1.21
N ALA A 37 -10.55 -13.42 1.59
CA ALA A 37 -9.80 -12.92 2.73
C ALA A 37 -10.43 -13.42 4.05
N PRO A 38 -9.73 -14.28 4.83
CA PRO A 38 -10.33 -14.95 5.99
C PRO A 38 -10.27 -14.10 7.26
N LEU A 39 -9.56 -12.97 7.23
CA LEU A 39 -9.26 -12.17 8.41
C LEU A 39 -10.38 -11.19 8.70
N SER A 40 -10.80 -11.14 9.96
CA SER A 40 -11.71 -10.11 10.46
C SER A 40 -11.08 -9.51 11.71
N HIS A 41 -10.96 -8.18 11.73
CA HIS A 41 -10.40 -7.42 12.86
C HIS A 41 -11.27 -6.17 13.11
N PRO A 42 -11.50 -5.75 14.37
CA PRO A 42 -12.17 -4.48 14.64
C PRO A 42 -11.53 -3.32 13.88
N GLY A 43 -12.32 -2.63 13.05
CA GLY A 43 -11.86 -1.50 12.25
C GLY A 43 -11.18 -1.86 10.92
N LEU A 44 -11.15 -3.15 10.54
CA LEU A 44 -10.80 -3.61 9.19
C LEU A 44 -12.06 -3.72 8.34
N GLU A 45 -12.00 -3.21 7.12
CA GLU A 45 -13.00 -3.41 6.08
C GLU A 45 -12.32 -3.97 4.82
N HIS A 46 -12.96 -4.95 4.18
CA HIS A 46 -12.50 -5.51 2.90
C HIS A 46 -13.30 -4.88 1.77
N VAL A 47 -12.62 -4.27 0.80
CA VAL A 47 -13.25 -3.60 -0.34
C VAL A 47 -12.67 -4.13 -1.63
N GLY A 48 -13.54 -4.66 -2.49
CA GLY A 48 -13.17 -5.14 -3.82
C GLY A 48 -13.18 -4.00 -4.84
N GLY A 49 -12.14 -3.92 -5.69
CA GLY A 49 -12.12 -2.98 -6.80
C GLY A 49 -10.89 -3.11 -7.69
N ASP A 50 -10.61 -2.04 -8.44
CA ASP A 50 -9.50 -1.97 -9.39
C ASP A 50 -8.66 -0.71 -9.11
N MET A 51 -7.42 -0.91 -8.67
CA MET A 51 -6.47 0.16 -8.37
C MET A 51 -6.11 1.02 -9.59
N PHE A 52 -6.29 0.51 -10.80
CA PHE A 52 -6.12 1.26 -12.04
C PHE A 52 -7.30 2.18 -12.36
N VAL A 53 -8.42 2.04 -11.66
CA VAL A 53 -9.64 2.85 -11.87
C VAL A 53 -9.85 3.82 -10.72
N THR A 54 -9.96 3.32 -9.50
CA THR A 54 -10.17 4.16 -8.31
C THR A 54 -9.69 3.47 -7.05
N ILE A 55 -9.20 4.26 -6.10
CA ILE A 55 -8.75 3.78 -4.79
C ILE A 55 -9.63 4.43 -3.72
N PRO A 56 -10.13 3.67 -2.72
CA PRO A 56 -10.91 4.23 -1.62
C PRO A 56 -10.19 5.37 -0.91
N LYS A 57 -10.95 6.34 -0.39
CA LYS A 57 -10.37 7.49 0.31
C LYS A 57 -9.80 7.08 1.67
N GLY A 58 -8.67 7.66 2.06
CA GLY A 58 -8.12 7.55 3.40
C GLY A 58 -7.00 8.55 3.68
N ASP A 59 -6.65 8.74 4.94
CA ASP A 59 -5.58 9.70 5.32
C ASP A 59 -4.20 9.25 4.82
N ALA A 60 -4.01 7.95 4.65
CA ALA A 60 -2.84 7.40 3.99
C ALA A 60 -3.19 6.19 3.12
N VAL A 61 -2.41 6.00 2.05
CA VAL A 61 -2.41 4.81 1.20
C VAL A 61 -1.10 4.06 1.41
N PHE A 62 -1.17 2.76 1.58
CA PHE A 62 -0.02 1.86 1.71
C PHE A 62 0.03 0.90 0.53
N LEU A 63 1.21 0.78 -0.07
CA LEU A 63 1.50 -0.11 -1.20
C LEU A 63 2.68 -0.99 -0.79
N LYS A 64 2.42 -2.27 -0.49
CA LYS A 64 3.47 -3.25 -0.20
C LYS A 64 3.55 -4.27 -1.31
N TRP A 65 4.71 -4.35 -1.96
CA TRP A 65 4.97 -5.34 -3.02
C TRP A 65 3.98 -5.26 -4.18
N ILE A 66 3.64 -4.04 -4.60
CA ILE A 66 2.70 -3.76 -5.67
C ILE A 66 3.43 -3.20 -6.89
N LEU A 67 4.22 -2.14 -6.70
CA LEU A 67 4.74 -1.37 -7.83
C LEU A 67 5.76 -2.17 -8.65
N HIS A 68 6.47 -3.12 -8.03
CA HIS A 68 7.41 -3.98 -8.77
C HIS A 68 6.73 -4.98 -9.71
N CYS A 69 5.39 -5.12 -9.67
CA CYS A 69 4.65 -6.04 -10.53
C CYS A 69 4.31 -5.45 -11.89
N PHE A 70 4.56 -4.16 -12.10
CA PHE A 70 4.02 -3.39 -13.23
C PHE A 70 5.08 -2.55 -13.92
N GLU A 71 4.79 -2.18 -15.16
CA GLU A 71 5.63 -1.25 -15.92
C GLU A 71 5.45 0.20 -15.42
N ASP A 72 6.34 1.10 -15.84
CA ASP A 72 6.37 2.49 -15.37
C ASP A 72 5.04 3.23 -15.62
N GLU A 73 4.42 3.06 -16.79
CA GLU A 73 3.16 3.72 -17.12
C GLU A 73 2.02 3.29 -16.19
N GLU A 74 2.00 2.02 -15.81
CA GLU A 74 1.05 1.42 -14.90
C GLU A 74 1.31 1.89 -13.46
N CYS A 75 2.58 1.93 -13.04
CA CYS A 75 2.98 2.49 -11.75
C CYS A 75 2.55 3.95 -11.60
N ILE A 76 2.78 4.78 -12.62
CA ILE A 76 2.35 6.19 -12.63
C ILE A 76 0.82 6.28 -12.51
N LYS A 77 0.07 5.40 -13.16
CA LYS A 77 -1.39 5.37 -13.07
C LYS A 77 -1.87 5.02 -11.67
N ILE A 78 -1.27 3.98 -11.05
CA ILE A 78 -1.56 3.59 -9.66
C ILE A 78 -1.26 4.76 -8.72
N LEU A 79 -0.06 5.36 -8.82
CA LEU A 79 0.36 6.46 -7.96
C LEU A 79 -0.54 7.70 -8.09
N LYS A 80 -1.03 8.01 -9.30
CA LYS A 80 -2.02 9.09 -9.50
C LYS A 80 -3.34 8.81 -8.78
N ASN A 81 -3.80 7.56 -8.81
CA ASN A 81 -5.01 7.17 -8.08
C ASN A 81 -4.79 7.19 -6.56
N CYS A 82 -3.60 6.80 -6.09
CA CYS A 82 -3.23 6.91 -4.67
C CYS A 82 -3.21 8.37 -4.22
N TYR A 83 -2.59 9.25 -5.01
CA TYR A 83 -2.56 10.69 -4.74
C TYR A 83 -3.98 11.27 -4.69
N ALA A 84 -4.83 10.90 -5.65
CA ALA A 84 -6.24 11.30 -5.64
C ALA A 84 -7.01 10.71 -4.45
N ALA A 85 -6.54 9.64 -3.79
CA ALA A 85 -7.24 8.98 -2.69
C ALA A 85 -6.97 9.62 -1.31
N VAL A 86 -5.94 10.46 -1.19
CA VAL A 86 -5.54 11.08 0.08
C VAL A 86 -5.89 12.58 0.13
N PRO A 87 -5.98 13.20 1.32
CA PRO A 87 -6.16 14.65 1.46
C PRO A 87 -4.94 15.44 1.00
N ASP A 88 -5.15 16.62 0.40
CA ASP A 88 -4.07 17.46 -0.14
C ASP A 88 -3.14 18.04 0.95
N ASP A 89 -3.65 18.26 2.16
CA ASP A 89 -2.98 18.99 3.23
C ASP A 89 -2.19 18.09 4.21
N HIS A 90 -2.60 16.83 4.37
CA HIS A 90 -1.97 15.90 5.31
C HIS A 90 -1.88 14.45 4.81
N GLY A 91 -2.32 14.19 3.58
CA GLY A 91 -2.32 12.87 2.98
C GLY A 91 -0.92 12.31 2.74
N LYS A 92 -0.75 10.99 2.88
CA LYS A 92 0.52 10.31 2.61
C LYS A 92 0.34 9.06 1.76
N VAL A 93 1.25 8.85 0.80
CA VAL A 93 1.41 7.57 0.10
C VAL A 93 2.68 6.90 0.62
N ILE A 94 2.55 5.69 1.14
CA ILE A 94 3.62 4.94 1.80
C ILE A 94 3.91 3.71 0.93
N ILE A 95 5.15 3.60 0.46
CA ILE A 95 5.59 2.54 -0.43
C ILE A 95 6.57 1.64 0.33
N CYS A 96 6.29 0.33 0.33
CA CYS A 96 7.13 -0.70 0.92
C CYS A 96 7.59 -1.66 -0.18
N GLU A 97 8.77 -1.39 -0.72
CA GLU A 97 9.34 -2.11 -1.86
C GLU A 97 10.82 -2.43 -1.65
N TYR A 98 11.36 -3.28 -2.52
CA TYR A 98 12.80 -3.46 -2.62
C TYR A 98 13.41 -2.30 -3.40
N LEU A 99 14.43 -1.67 -2.83
CA LEU A 99 15.23 -0.68 -3.53
C LEU A 99 16.54 -1.33 -3.97
N LEU A 100 16.72 -1.45 -5.28
CA LEU A 100 17.99 -1.87 -5.84
C LEU A 100 19.00 -0.73 -5.66
N PRO A 101 20.23 -1.03 -5.21
CA PRO A 101 21.28 -0.02 -5.15
C PRO A 101 21.58 0.51 -6.55
N ASN A 102 21.95 1.80 -6.63
CA ASN A 102 22.36 2.37 -7.91
C ASN A 102 23.54 1.57 -8.49
N PRO A 103 23.59 1.35 -9.81
CA PRO A 103 24.71 0.64 -10.44
C PRO A 103 26.08 1.22 -10.09
N ASP A 104 26.14 2.54 -9.86
CA ASP A 104 27.34 3.29 -9.49
C ASP A 104 27.69 3.20 -8.00
N GLU A 105 26.77 2.72 -7.16
CA GLU A 105 26.95 2.49 -5.72
C GLU A 105 27.20 1.00 -5.38
N ALA A 106 27.27 0.14 -6.41
CA ALA A 106 27.46 -1.30 -6.28
C ALA A 106 28.90 -1.69 -5.90
N THR A 107 29.42 -1.10 -4.82
CA THR A 107 30.57 -1.64 -4.09
C THR A 107 30.24 -1.74 -2.62
N ARG A 108 29.99 -2.99 -2.20
CA ARG A 108 29.97 -3.54 -0.84
C ARG A 108 28.60 -3.54 -0.14
N ASP A 109 28.14 -4.77 0.05
CA ASP A 109 27.05 -5.21 0.93
C ASP A 109 25.63 -4.84 0.47
N ILE A 110 24.99 -5.77 -0.26
CA ILE A 110 23.58 -5.69 -0.65
C ILE A 110 22.72 -6.09 0.56
N ALA A 111 22.90 -5.42 1.69
CA ALA A 111 21.88 -5.40 2.72
C ALA A 111 20.74 -4.54 2.18
N GLY A 112 19.52 -5.08 2.09
CA GLY A 112 18.36 -4.32 1.64
C GLY A 112 18.23 -3.05 2.47
N ASN A 113 18.49 -1.90 1.85
CA ASN A 113 18.35 -0.62 2.52
C ASN A 113 16.86 -0.29 2.60
N SER A 114 16.28 -0.43 3.78
CA SER A 114 14.96 0.12 4.06
C SER A 114 15.06 1.65 4.05
N VAL A 115 14.88 2.27 2.90
CA VAL A 115 14.76 3.73 2.82
C VAL A 115 13.34 4.08 3.18
N VAL A 116 13.16 4.59 4.40
CA VAL A 116 11.89 5.16 4.83
C VAL A 116 11.97 6.66 4.60
N GLN A 117 11.47 7.11 3.45
CA GLN A 117 11.39 8.53 3.15
C GLN A 117 10.04 9.05 3.66
N PHE A 118 10.07 9.82 4.74
CA PHE A 118 8.94 10.63 5.17
C PHE A 118 9.24 12.08 4.75
N ASP A 119 8.43 12.62 3.86
CA ASP A 119 8.31 14.06 3.70
C ASP A 119 7.56 14.67 4.90
#